data_AF-A0A930VAR0-F1
#
_entry.id   AF-A0A930VAR0-F1
#
_cell.length_a   1.000
_cell.length_b   1.000
_cell.length_c   1.000
_cell.angle_alpha   90.00
_cell.angle_beta   90.00
_cell.angle_gamma   90.00
#
_symmetry.space_group_name_H-M   'P 1'
#
loop_
_entity.id
_entity.type
_entity.pdbx_description
1 polymer ?
#
loop_
_entity_poly.entity_id
_entity_poly.type
_entity_poly.pdbx_seq_one_letter_code
_entity_poly.pdbx_strand_id
1 'polypeptide(L)'
;MDPMTTYLARAVIQARLDAAEEQRPGRMILAARRDARRRRRRSAVAAWWHHPPWRRARVELPALATAATPPLLPPSVEAARLLDATAHRVAEGGTGCEAAVLRAMSEVAAATAPGAAAALVDATGSETSRLRAFGIVHAHLVDVLGPPEHALLLDLVEGRRDGAAPERQVA
;
A
#
# COMPACT_ATOMS: atom_id res chain seq x y z
N MET A 1 47.78 3.01 36.56
CA MET A 1 46.59 3.56 35.88
C MET A 1 46.70 5.07 35.97
N ASP A 2 46.87 5.75 34.84
CA ASP A 2 47.02 7.20 34.81
C ASP A 2 45.65 7.89 35.04
N PRO A 3 45.52 8.81 36.00
CA PRO A 3 44.26 9.48 36.34
C PRO A 3 43.63 10.22 35.16
N MET A 4 44.43 10.75 34.24
CA MET A 4 43.94 11.43 33.04
C MET A 4 43.23 10.45 32.10
N THR A 5 43.81 9.26 31.91
CA THR A 5 43.21 8.19 31.10
C THR A 5 41.85 7.73 31.65
N THR A 6 41.72 7.61 32.98
CA THR A 6 40.44 7.26 33.62
C THR A 6 39.39 8.36 33.48
N TYR A 7 39.80 9.63 33.57
CA TYR A 7 38.92 10.77 33.38
C TYR A 7 38.38 10.83 31.94
N LEU A 8 39.23 10.66 30.94
CA LEU A 8 38.83 10.66 29.53
C LEU A 8 37.86 9.51 29.21
N ALA A 9 38.11 8.30 29.73
CA ALA A 9 37.20 7.18 29.55
C ALA A 9 35.80 7.47 30.13
N ARG A 10 35.74 8.09 31.32
CA ARG A 10 34.48 8.48 31.96
C ARG A 10 33.76 9.58 31.18
N ALA A 11 34.49 10.57 30.67
CA ALA A 11 33.92 11.66 29.88
C ALA A 11 33.29 11.16 28.56
N VAL A 12 33.94 10.20 27.88
CA VAL A 12 33.41 9.61 26.65
C VAL A 12 32.16 8.78 26.92
N ILE A 13 32.12 8.02 28.01
CA ILE A 13 30.93 7.25 28.41
C ILE A 13 29.78 8.20 28.72
N GLN A 14 30.03 9.28 29.47
CA GLN A 14 29.01 10.26 29.82
C GLN A 14 28.46 10.97 28.57
N ALA A 15 29.34 11.44 27.67
CA ALA A 15 28.92 12.07 26.42
C ALA A 15 28.06 11.14 25.53
N ARG A 16 28.32 9.83 25.54
CA ARG A 16 27.49 8.85 24.82
C ARG A 16 26.13 8.62 25.47
N LEU A 17 26.05 8.67 26.80
CA LEU A 17 24.79 8.56 27.52
C LEU A 17 23.92 9.80 27.29
N ASP A 18 24.52 10.99 27.37
CA ASP A 18 23.84 12.27 27.16
C ASP A 18 23.33 12.37 25.70
N ALA A 19 24.15 11.98 24.71
CA ALA A 19 23.75 11.94 23.31
C ALA A 19 22.65 10.90 23.03
N ALA A 20 22.63 9.78 23.75
CA ALA A 20 21.56 8.78 23.64
C ALA A 20 20.25 9.30 24.25
N GLU A 21 20.33 10.09 25.32
CA GLU A 21 19.20 10.70 26.00
C GLU A 21 18.56 11.82 25.16
N GLU A 22 19.38 12.63 24.47
CA GLU A 22 18.92 13.64 23.49
C GLU A 22 18.19 13.03 22.28
N GLN A 23 18.54 11.81 21.87
CA GLN A 23 17.91 11.13 20.73
C GLN A 23 16.60 10.39 21.08
N ARG A 24 16.34 10.09 22.36
CA ARG A 24 15.10 9.43 22.82
C ARG A 24 13.83 10.19 22.45
N PRO A 25 13.69 11.51 22.68
CA PRO A 25 12.46 12.24 22.33
C PRO A 25 12.17 12.21 20.83
N GLY A 26 13.18 12.33 19.97
CA GLY A 26 13.02 12.22 18.51
C GLY A 26 12.51 10.84 18.07
N ARG A 27 13.06 9.76 18.66
CA ARG A 27 12.61 8.38 18.38
C ARG A 27 11.19 8.13 18.87
N MET A 28 10.81 8.67 20.04
CA MET A 28 9.44 8.59 20.56
C MET A 28 8.43 9.31 19.65
N ILE A 29 8.77 10.50 19.15
CA ILE A 29 7.90 11.24 18.22
C ILE A 29 7.69 10.46 16.92
N LEU A 30 8.74 9.84 16.38
CA LEU A 30 8.64 9.01 15.17
C LEU A 30 7.83 7.73 15.40
N ALA A 31 8.00 7.08 16.55
CA ALA A 31 7.19 5.91 16.93
C ALA A 31 5.71 6.28 17.11
N ALA A 32 5.42 7.38 17.81
CA ALA A 32 4.06 7.89 18.00
C ALA A 32 3.38 8.25 16.66
N ARG A 33 4.12 8.83 15.71
CA ARG A 33 3.64 9.09 14.35
C ARG A 33 3.31 7.80 13.59
N ARG A 34 4.16 6.77 13.71
CA ARG A 34 3.89 5.45 13.11
C ARG A 34 2.66 4.78 13.71
N ASP A 35 2.48 4.86 15.02
CA ASP A 35 1.32 4.28 15.70
C ASP A 35 0.03 5.03 15.40
N ALA A 36 0.08 6.36 15.30
CA ALA A 36 -1.05 7.17 14.85
C ALA A 36 -1.46 6.81 13.42
N ARG A 37 -0.50 6.56 12.52
CA ARG A 37 -0.78 6.06 11.17
C ARG A 37 -1.40 4.66 11.20
N ARG A 38 -0.90 3.74 12.03
CA ARG A 38 -1.48 2.39 12.21
C ARG A 38 -2.92 2.45 12.73
N ARG A 39 -3.20 3.31 13.71
CA ARG A 39 -4.55 3.52 14.23
C ARG A 39 -5.50 4.08 13.17
N ARG A 40 -5.08 5.12 12.44
CA ARG A 40 -5.85 5.68 11.32
C ARG A 40 -6.18 4.63 10.26
N ARG A 41 -5.23 3.75 9.91
CA ARG A 41 -5.46 2.64 8.98
C ARG A 41 -6.49 1.64 9.49
N ARG A 42 -6.38 1.21 10.76
CA ARG A 42 -7.38 0.29 11.36
C ARG A 42 -8.76 0.91 11.38
N SER A 43 -8.85 2.19 11.72
CA SER A 43 -10.10 2.95 11.72
C SER A 43 -10.64 3.17 10.31
N ALA A 44 -9.79 3.41 9.31
CA ALA A 44 -10.20 3.58 7.91
C ALA A 44 -10.70 2.26 7.31
N VAL A 45 -10.00 1.15 7.54
CA VAL A 45 -10.44 -0.19 7.13
C VAL A 45 -11.77 -0.54 7.80
N ALA A 46 -11.90 -0.34 9.12
CA ALA A 46 -13.15 -0.57 9.82
C ALA A 46 -14.28 0.35 9.33
N ALA A 47 -14.01 1.65 9.15
CA ALA A 47 -14.98 2.62 8.65
C ALA A 47 -15.40 2.32 7.21
N TRP A 48 -14.51 1.81 6.37
CA TRP A 48 -14.82 1.38 5.01
C TRP A 48 -15.77 0.16 5.01
N TRP A 49 -15.60 -0.79 5.94
CA TRP A 49 -16.54 -1.91 6.10
C TRP A 49 -17.89 -1.49 6.70
N HIS A 50 -17.92 -0.50 7.60
CA HIS A 50 -19.16 -0.04 8.26
C HIS A 50 -19.90 1.05 7.46
N HIS A 51 -19.17 1.86 6.69
CA HIS A 51 -19.67 2.92 5.82
C HIS A 51 -18.95 2.84 4.47
N PRO A 52 -19.34 1.87 3.64
CA PRO A 52 -18.74 1.77 2.33
C PRO A 52 -19.06 3.03 1.52
N PRO A 53 -18.09 3.61 0.79
CA PRO A 53 -18.28 4.85 0.04
C PRO A 53 -19.41 4.75 -1.01
N TRP A 54 -19.81 3.54 -1.41
CA TRP A 54 -20.96 3.30 -2.29
C TRP A 54 -22.32 3.62 -1.66
N ARG A 55 -22.47 3.70 -0.32
CA ARG A 55 -23.69 4.26 0.31
C ARG A 55 -23.82 5.77 0.11
N ARG A 56 -22.76 6.46 -0.35
CA ARG A 56 -22.75 7.91 -0.57
C ARG A 56 -22.71 8.34 -2.04
N ALA A 57 -22.63 7.42 -2.99
CA ALA A 57 -22.44 7.76 -4.40
C ALA A 57 -23.67 7.43 -5.24
N ARG A 58 -24.72 8.25 -5.12
CA ARG A 58 -25.63 8.53 -6.23
C ARG A 58 -25.59 10.04 -6.48
N VAL A 59 -24.43 10.52 -6.92
CA VAL A 59 -24.32 11.86 -7.50
C VAL A 59 -24.45 11.66 -9.00
N GLU A 60 -25.66 11.84 -9.51
CA GLU A 60 -25.91 11.86 -10.95
C GLU A 60 -25.23 13.10 -11.54
N LEU A 61 -24.15 12.88 -12.28
CA LEU A 61 -23.56 13.93 -13.12
C LEU A 61 -24.25 13.90 -14.49
N PRO A 62 -24.70 15.05 -15.04
CA PRO A 62 -25.36 15.08 -16.33
C PRO A 62 -24.36 14.71 -17.43
N ALA A 63 -24.74 13.75 -18.27
CA ALA A 63 -23.99 13.34 -19.43
C ALA A 63 -24.04 14.43 -20.52
N LEU A 64 -22.93 15.10 -20.75
CA LEU A 64 -22.66 15.77 -22.02
C LEU A 64 -21.71 14.90 -22.83
N ALA A 65 -22.30 14.12 -23.73
CA ALA A 65 -21.60 13.34 -24.71
C ALA A 65 -21.16 14.26 -25.87
N THR A 66 -19.86 14.47 -25.99
CA THR A 66 -19.22 14.85 -27.26
C THR A 66 -18.07 13.89 -27.50
N ALA A 67 -18.03 13.36 -28.73
CA ALA A 67 -17.01 12.44 -29.21
C ALA A 67 -15.63 13.10 -29.11
N ALA A 68 -14.90 12.79 -28.05
CA ALA A 68 -13.51 13.11 -27.87
C ALA A 68 -12.77 11.80 -27.59
N THR A 69 -11.63 11.61 -28.25
CA THR A 69 -10.63 10.60 -27.87
C THR A 69 -10.56 10.53 -26.35
N PRO A 70 -10.76 9.36 -25.71
CA PRO A 70 -10.83 9.30 -24.25
C PRO A 70 -9.56 9.96 -23.71
N PRO A 71 -9.67 10.98 -22.85
CA PRO A 71 -8.50 11.57 -22.23
C PRO A 71 -7.78 10.44 -21.52
N LEU A 72 -6.50 10.22 -21.84
CA LEU A 72 -5.64 9.30 -21.11
C LEU A 72 -5.71 9.73 -19.65
N LEU A 73 -6.46 8.99 -18.84
CA LEU A 73 -6.65 9.32 -17.45
C LEU A 73 -5.29 9.22 -16.76
N PRO A 74 -5.00 10.08 -15.78
CA PRO A 74 -3.81 9.90 -14.96
C PRO A 74 -3.84 8.48 -14.37
N PRO A 75 -2.71 7.75 -14.33
CA PRO A 75 -2.65 6.37 -13.82
C PRO A 75 -3.31 6.20 -12.44
N SER A 76 -3.21 7.20 -11.57
CA SER A 76 -3.88 7.17 -10.27
C SER A 76 -5.41 7.20 -10.34
N VAL A 77 -6.00 7.91 -11.31
CA VAL A 77 -7.47 7.97 -11.48
C VAL A 77 -7.97 6.65 -12.06
N GLU A 78 -7.25 6.09 -13.02
CA GLU A 78 -7.58 4.80 -13.62
C GLU A 78 -7.42 3.66 -12.60
N ALA A 79 -6.31 3.64 -11.86
CA ALA A 79 -6.11 2.68 -10.77
C ALA A 79 -7.20 2.82 -9.69
N ALA A 80 -7.60 4.04 -9.31
CA ALA A 80 -8.69 4.23 -8.35
C ALA A 80 -10.02 3.63 -8.85
N ARG A 81 -10.35 3.78 -10.14
CA ARG A 81 -11.55 3.16 -10.73
C ARG A 81 -11.46 1.65 -10.76
N LEU A 82 -10.31 1.10 -11.14
CA LEU A 82 -10.06 -0.34 -11.11
C LEU A 82 -10.23 -0.89 -9.69
N LEU A 83 -9.64 -0.24 -8.69
CA LEU A 83 -9.70 -0.65 -7.28
C LEU A 83 -11.12 -0.58 -6.71
N ASP A 84 -11.90 0.44 -7.09
CA ASP A 84 -13.31 0.56 -6.68
C ASP A 84 -14.18 -0.53 -7.33
N ALA A 85 -14.02 -0.77 -8.63
CA ALA A 85 -14.74 -1.83 -9.34
C ALA A 85 -14.37 -3.23 -8.81
N THR A 86 -13.10 -3.46 -8.50
CA THR A 86 -12.61 -4.71 -7.90
C THR A 86 -13.23 -4.93 -6.52
N ALA A 87 -13.28 -3.88 -5.69
CA ALA A 87 -13.91 -3.95 -4.38
C ALA A 87 -15.40 -4.31 -4.46
N HIS A 88 -16.11 -3.77 -5.45
CA HIS A 88 -17.51 -4.11 -5.70
C HIS A 88 -17.67 -5.60 -6.06
N ARG A 89 -16.90 -6.10 -7.04
CA ARG A 89 -16.98 -7.49 -7.49
C ARG A 89 -16.57 -8.49 -6.39
N VAL A 90 -15.56 -8.14 -5.59
CA VAL A 90 -15.15 -8.95 -4.42
C VAL A 90 -16.24 -8.96 -3.33
N ALA A 91 -16.95 -7.86 -3.13
CA ALA A 91 -18.05 -7.82 -2.16
C ALA A 91 -19.24 -8.70 -2.58
N GLU A 92 -19.50 -8.80 -3.88
CA GLU A 92 -20.61 -9.62 -4.42
C GLU A 92 -20.24 -11.10 -4.60
N GLY A 93 -19.05 -11.37 -5.15
CA GLY A 93 -18.63 -12.70 -5.60
C GLY A 93 -17.49 -13.33 -4.79
N GLY A 94 -16.97 -12.64 -3.77
CA GLY A 94 -15.80 -13.06 -3.02
C GLY A 94 -14.48 -12.87 -3.78
N THR A 95 -13.37 -13.21 -3.16
CA THR A 95 -12.02 -13.00 -3.72
C THR A 95 -11.71 -13.87 -4.93
N GLY A 96 -12.47 -14.95 -5.16
CA GLY A 96 -12.28 -15.84 -6.30
C GLY A 96 -12.61 -15.22 -7.66
N CYS A 97 -13.55 -14.26 -7.73
CA CYS A 97 -14.00 -13.67 -9.00
C CYS A 97 -12.97 -12.72 -9.63
N GLU A 98 -12.03 -12.20 -8.84
CA GLU A 98 -11.02 -11.22 -9.25
C GLU A 98 -9.57 -11.74 -9.12
N ALA A 99 -9.37 -13.06 -9.21
CA ALA A 99 -8.08 -13.69 -8.89
C ALA A 99 -6.86 -13.07 -9.60
N ALA A 100 -6.99 -12.65 -10.87
CA ALA A 100 -5.92 -12.00 -11.61
C ALA A 100 -5.56 -10.62 -11.04
N VAL A 101 -6.57 -9.78 -10.78
CA VAL A 101 -6.38 -8.44 -10.20
C VAL A 101 -5.82 -8.53 -8.79
N LEU A 102 -6.30 -9.48 -7.98
CA LEU A 102 -5.79 -9.68 -6.62
C LEU A 102 -4.32 -10.11 -6.59
N ARG A 103 -3.85 -10.87 -7.60
CA ARG A 103 -2.42 -11.19 -7.76
C ARG A 103 -1.60 -9.94 -8.09
N ALA A 104 -2.07 -9.10 -9.02
CA ALA A 104 -1.40 -7.84 -9.33
C ALA A 104 -1.33 -6.92 -8.10
N MET A 105 -2.43 -6.79 -7.34
CA MET A 105 -2.45 -6.05 -6.08
C MET A 105 -1.46 -6.60 -5.05
N SER A 106 -1.37 -7.93 -4.93
CA SER A 106 -0.41 -8.60 -4.05
C SER A 106 1.03 -8.27 -4.43
N GLU A 107 1.37 -8.34 -5.72
CA GLU A 107 2.70 -8.06 -6.23
C GLU A 107 3.14 -6.61 -5.93
N VAL A 108 2.27 -5.63 -6.24
CA VAL A 108 2.55 -4.22 -5.99
C VAL A 108 2.70 -3.93 -4.49
N ALA A 109 1.88 -4.56 -3.66
CA ALA A 109 1.90 -4.34 -2.21
C ALA A 109 2.98 -5.15 -1.47
N ALA A 110 3.64 -6.13 -2.11
CA ALA A 110 4.55 -7.06 -1.44
C ALA A 110 5.69 -6.37 -0.66
N ALA A 111 6.23 -5.27 -1.22
CA ALA A 111 7.31 -4.52 -0.58
C ALA A 111 6.88 -3.77 0.69
N THR A 112 5.61 -3.38 0.79
CA THR A 112 5.11 -2.49 1.86
C THR A 112 4.16 -3.18 2.84
N ALA A 113 3.49 -4.24 2.41
CA ALA A 113 2.55 -5.04 3.19
C ALA A 113 2.68 -6.54 2.89
N PRO A 114 3.87 -7.16 3.08
CA PRO A 114 4.17 -8.52 2.62
C PRO A 114 3.22 -9.59 3.16
N GLY A 115 2.86 -9.52 4.45
CA GLY A 115 1.94 -10.49 5.06
C GLY A 115 0.51 -10.39 4.50
N ALA A 116 0.04 -9.18 4.20
CA ALA A 116 -1.28 -9.00 3.60
C ALA A 116 -1.25 -9.38 2.12
N ALA A 117 -0.19 -9.03 1.39
CA ALA A 117 0.02 -9.45 0.01
C ALA A 117 -0.01 -10.98 -0.13
N ALA A 118 0.75 -11.70 0.70
CA ALA A 118 0.78 -13.17 0.68
C ALA A 118 -0.60 -13.78 1.03
N ALA A 119 -1.23 -13.28 2.10
CA ALA A 119 -2.54 -13.77 2.53
C ALA A 119 -3.66 -13.48 1.51
N LEU A 120 -3.53 -12.45 0.66
CA LEU A 120 -4.51 -12.11 -0.37
C LEU A 120 -4.62 -13.18 -1.46
N VAL A 121 -3.50 -13.81 -1.82
CA VAL A 121 -3.41 -14.81 -2.89
C VAL A 121 -3.30 -16.24 -2.37
N ASP A 122 -3.38 -16.42 -1.06
CA ASP A 122 -3.33 -17.74 -0.43
C ASP A 122 -4.63 -18.52 -0.71
N ALA A 123 -4.54 -19.41 -1.70
CA ALA A 123 -5.63 -20.30 -2.09
C ALA A 123 -5.96 -21.35 -0.99
N THR A 124 -5.00 -21.68 -0.12
CA THR A 124 -5.19 -22.61 0.99
C THR A 124 -5.80 -21.95 2.22
N GLY A 125 -5.73 -20.62 2.29
CA GLY A 125 -6.31 -19.80 3.35
C GLY A 125 -7.84 -19.74 3.29
N SER A 126 -8.46 -19.27 4.39
CA SER A 126 -9.89 -19.02 4.43
C SER A 126 -10.28 -17.76 3.65
N GLU A 127 -11.51 -17.74 3.12
CA GLU A 127 -12.07 -16.55 2.45
C GLU A 127 -12.04 -15.31 3.35
N THR A 128 -12.33 -15.48 4.65
CA THR A 128 -12.24 -14.39 5.63
C THR A 128 -10.82 -13.84 5.77
N SER A 129 -9.79 -14.70 5.69
CA SER A 129 -8.39 -14.26 5.72
C SER A 129 -8.07 -13.43 4.47
N ARG A 130 -8.46 -13.90 3.28
CA ARG A 130 -8.28 -13.17 2.02
C ARG A 130 -9.03 -11.85 1.98
N LEU A 131 -10.27 -11.77 2.48
CA LEU A 131 -11.03 -10.53 2.56
C LEU A 131 -10.40 -9.51 3.51
N ARG A 132 -9.85 -9.96 4.65
CA ARG A 132 -9.08 -9.08 5.55
C ARG A 132 -7.81 -8.57 4.88
N ALA A 133 -7.09 -9.46 4.20
CA ALA A 133 -5.90 -9.12 3.44
C ALA A 133 -6.22 -8.11 2.32
N PHE A 134 -7.33 -8.34 1.60
CA PHE A 134 -7.84 -7.45 0.55
C PHE A 134 -8.07 -6.04 1.09
N GLY A 135 -8.80 -5.89 2.20
CA GLY A 135 -9.03 -4.57 2.80
C GLY A 135 -7.74 -3.84 3.19
N ILE A 136 -6.70 -4.55 3.63
CA ILE A 136 -5.41 -3.96 3.98
C ILE A 136 -4.63 -3.53 2.73
N VAL A 137 -4.60 -4.38 1.70
CA VAL A 137 -3.89 -4.13 0.43
C VAL A 137 -4.57 -3.01 -0.35
N HIS A 138 -5.89 -3.04 -0.45
CA HIS A 138 -6.72 -2.01 -1.09
C HIS A 138 -6.47 -0.64 -0.46
N ALA A 139 -6.54 -0.53 0.88
CA ALA A 139 -6.23 0.72 1.58
C ALA A 139 -4.76 1.15 1.40
N HIS A 140 -3.81 0.21 1.22
CA HIS A 140 -2.43 0.56 0.89
C HIS A 140 -2.31 1.21 -0.49
N LEU A 141 -2.95 0.59 -1.49
CA LEU A 141 -2.93 1.10 -2.85
C LEU A 141 -3.59 2.49 -2.91
N VAL A 142 -4.75 2.67 -2.29
CA VAL A 142 -5.47 3.95 -2.33
C VAL A 142 -4.77 5.07 -1.54
N ASP A 143 -4.29 4.81 -0.31
CA ASP A 143 -3.89 5.88 0.62
C ASP A 143 -2.37 6.10 0.73
N VAL A 144 -1.55 5.14 0.27
CA VAL A 144 -0.11 5.09 0.58
C VAL A 144 0.72 5.11 -0.68
N LEU A 145 0.32 4.33 -1.67
CA LEU A 145 1.08 4.13 -2.88
C LEU A 145 0.80 5.25 -3.87
N GLY A 146 1.82 5.58 -4.65
CA GLY A 146 1.83 6.75 -5.50
C GLY A 146 1.50 6.41 -6.96
N PRO A 147 1.55 7.42 -7.84
CA PRO A 147 1.38 7.23 -9.27
C PRO A 147 2.25 6.13 -9.91
N PRO A 148 3.53 5.90 -9.52
CA PRO A 148 4.34 4.82 -10.08
C PRO A 148 3.78 3.43 -9.79
N GLU A 149 3.35 3.19 -8.55
CA GLU A 149 2.75 1.91 -8.16
C GLU A 149 1.36 1.72 -8.78
N HIS A 150 0.61 2.80 -8.97
CA HIS A 150 -0.65 2.76 -9.72
C HIS A 150 -0.45 2.38 -11.18
N ALA A 151 0.55 2.97 -11.85
CA ALA A 151 0.89 2.58 -13.22
C ALA A 151 1.32 1.11 -13.29
N LEU A 152 2.15 0.65 -12.34
CA LEU A 152 2.56 -0.75 -12.25
C LEU A 152 1.37 -1.70 -12.07
N LEU A 153 0.40 -1.32 -11.22
CA LEU A 153 -0.83 -2.11 -11.05
C LEU A 153 -1.59 -2.26 -12.36
N LEU A 154 -1.74 -1.17 -13.12
CA LEU A 154 -2.44 -1.19 -14.41
C LEU A 154 -1.70 -2.06 -15.42
N ASP A 155 -0.38 -1.91 -15.53
CA ASP A 155 0.45 -2.72 -16.44
C ASP A 155 0.36 -4.22 -16.11
N LEU A 156 0.33 -4.58 -14.83
CA LEU A 156 0.17 -5.98 -14.39
C LEU A 156 -1.22 -6.53 -14.70
N VAL A 157 -2.27 -5.72 -14.55
CA VAL A 157 -3.65 -6.14 -14.85
C VAL A 157 -3.89 -6.27 -16.35
N GLU A 158 -3.26 -5.42 -17.15
CA GLU A 158 -3.33 -5.48 -18.61
C GLU A 158 -2.40 -6.54 -19.22
N GLY A 159 -1.53 -7.17 -18.43
CA GLY A 159 -0.60 -8.19 -18.89
C GLY A 159 0.57 -7.64 -19.71
N ARG A 160 0.90 -6.35 -19.60
CA ARG A 160 1.99 -5.72 -20.39
C ARG A 160 3.41 -6.07 -19.93
N ARG A 161 3.58 -6.99 -18.97
CA ARG A 161 4.90 -7.34 -18.42
C ARG A 161 5.61 -8.52 -19.12
N ASP A 162 5.11 -8.95 -20.28
CA ASP A 162 5.79 -9.93 -21.15
C ASP A 162 6.34 -9.24 -22.41
N GLY A 163 7.42 -8.44 -22.30
CA GLY A 163 7.91 -7.73 -23.49
C GLY A 163 9.18 -6.89 -23.43
N ALA A 164 10.08 -7.09 -22.46
CA ALA A 164 11.38 -6.39 -22.46
C ALA A 164 12.52 -7.27 -21.92
N ALA A 165 12.84 -8.33 -22.66
CA ALA A 165 14.18 -8.90 -22.62
C ALA A 165 14.94 -8.37 -23.86
N PRO A 166 16.16 -7.81 -23.71
CA PRO A 166 16.91 -7.32 -24.85
C PRO A 166 17.35 -8.50 -25.71
N GLU A 167 16.97 -8.50 -26.99
CA GLU A 167 17.60 -9.33 -28.01
C GLU A 167 19.11 -9.05 -27.98
N ARG A 168 19.86 -9.95 -27.35
CA ARG A 168 21.30 -10.07 -27.58
C ARG A 168 21.45 -10.57 -29.02
N GLN A 169 21.62 -9.64 -29.95
CA GLN A 169 22.23 -9.95 -31.24
C GLN A 169 23.63 -10.50 -30.96
N VAL A 170 23.77 -11.81 -31.08
CA VAL A 170 25.06 -12.46 -31.30
C VAL A 170 25.28 -12.39 -32.80
N ALA A 171 26.22 -11.54 -33.21
CA ALA A 171 26.87 -11.63 -34.51
C ALA A 171 28.08 -12.55 -34.40
#